data_AF-A0AAU5JIB3-F1
#
_entry.id   AF-A0AAU5JIB3-F1
#
_cell.length_a   1.000
_cell.length_b   1.000
_cell.length_c   1.000
_cell.angle_alpha   90.00
_cell.angle_beta   90.00
_cell.angle_gamma   90.00
#
_symmetry.space_group_name_H-M   'P 1'
#
loop_
_entity.id
_entity.type
_entity.pdbx_description
1 polymer ?
#
loop_
_entity_poly.entity_id
_entity_poly.type
_entity_poly.pdbx_seq_one_letter_code
_entity_poly.pdbx_strand_id
1 'polypeptide(L)'
;MTTNPQQREGVPVLPAYIERRTRGVAGPPAMLLRVWCKWCCRWHEHGLGGSGVGDYTDRSAHCTAPDSPYTATGYHLLVTDTPFSAIRTAMKQATIRQRSAIRAGRISTAVQRLRNQPQPRG
;
A
#
# COMPACT_ATOMS: atom_id res chain seq x y z
N MET A 1 24.53 -2.25 -0.95
CA MET A 1 23.32 -1.93 -1.75
C MET A 1 22.87 -3.23 -2.38
N THR A 2 21.97 -3.97 -1.73
CA THR A 2 21.42 -5.23 -2.25
C THR A 2 20.37 -4.89 -3.29
N THR A 3 20.75 -4.93 -4.57
CA THR A 3 19.79 -4.88 -5.68
C THR A 3 18.95 -6.16 -5.65
N ASN A 4 17.63 -5.99 -5.60
CA ASN A 4 16.69 -7.11 -5.66
C ASN A 4 16.75 -7.77 -7.05
N PRO A 5 17.15 -9.04 -7.18
CA PRO A 5 17.24 -9.74 -8.47
C PRO A 5 15.88 -9.95 -9.16
N GLN A 6 14.76 -9.62 -8.50
CA GLN A 6 13.40 -9.79 -9.03
C GLN A 6 12.70 -8.47 -9.43
N GLN A 7 13.35 -7.31 -9.29
CA GLN A 7 12.71 -6.04 -9.65
C GLN A 7 12.61 -5.94 -11.17
N ARG A 8 11.41 -6.21 -11.71
CA ARG A 8 11.13 -6.02 -13.14
C ARG A 8 11.21 -4.54 -13.47
N GLU A 9 11.90 -4.23 -14.56
CA GLU A 9 12.05 -2.85 -15.03
C GLU A 9 10.66 -2.22 -15.25
N GLY A 10 10.46 -1.00 -14.74
CA GLY A 10 9.18 -0.29 -14.81
C GLY A 10 8.12 -0.68 -13.77
N VAL A 11 8.31 -1.74 -12.98
CA VAL A 11 7.38 -2.07 -11.88
C VAL A 11 7.75 -1.25 -10.63
N PRO A 12 6.83 -0.44 -10.08
CA PRO A 12 7.14 0.39 -8.93
C PRO A 12 7.36 -0.44 -7.67
N VAL A 13 8.33 -0.03 -6.84
CA VAL A 13 8.53 -0.51 -5.48
C VAL A 13 7.82 0.44 -4.52
N LEU A 14 6.97 -0.08 -3.64
CA LEU A 14 6.25 0.68 -2.63
C LEU A 14 6.68 0.24 -1.22
N PRO A 15 6.80 1.18 -0.26
CA PRO A 15 7.04 0.81 1.13
C PRO A 15 5.82 0.07 1.70
N ALA A 16 6.08 -1.00 2.43
CA ALA A 16 5.09 -1.79 3.15
C ALA A 16 5.40 -1.80 4.65
N TYR A 17 4.43 -1.35 5.44
CA TYR A 17 4.58 -1.17 6.88
C TYR A 17 3.92 -2.33 7.62
N ILE A 18 4.62 -2.87 8.61
CA ILE A 18 4.13 -4.02 9.36
C ILE A 18 3.03 -3.57 10.35
N GLU A 19 1.87 -4.22 10.28
CA GLU A 19 0.80 -4.10 11.26
C GLU A 19 0.63 -5.42 12.00
N ARG A 20 0.78 -5.38 13.33
CA ARG A 20 0.47 -6.51 14.21
C ARG A 20 -1.00 -6.42 14.62
N ARG A 21 -1.83 -7.34 14.15
CA ARG A 21 -3.25 -7.42 14.51
C ARG A 21 -3.47 -8.54 15.51
N THR A 22 -3.89 -8.19 16.71
CA THR A 22 -4.40 -9.18 17.66
C THR A 22 -5.71 -9.76 17.13
N ARG A 23 -5.75 -11.08 16.91
CA ARG A 23 -7.03 -11.79 16.83
C ARG A 23 -7.54 -11.97 18.26
N GLY A 24 -8.86 -11.96 18.43
CA GLY A 24 -9.48 -12.28 19.71
C GLY A 24 -9.03 -13.64 20.26
N VAL A 25 -9.29 -13.84 21.55
CA VAL A 25 -8.88 -14.95 22.44
C VAL A 25 -8.41 -16.22 21.71
N ALA A 26 -7.12 -16.54 21.88
CA ALA A 26 -6.42 -17.80 21.59
C ALA A 26 -5.69 -18.01 20.24
N GLY A 27 -5.53 -16.99 19.38
CA GLY A 27 -4.69 -17.09 18.18
C GLY A 27 -3.37 -16.31 18.26
N PRO A 28 -2.27 -16.76 17.61
CA PRO A 28 -1.10 -15.90 17.41
C PRO A 28 -1.50 -14.65 16.61
N PRO A 29 -0.83 -13.50 16.86
CA PRO A 29 -1.15 -12.27 16.16
C PRO A 29 -0.94 -12.44 14.65
N ALA A 30 -1.88 -11.93 13.87
CA ALA A 30 -1.72 -11.87 12.43
C ALA A 30 -0.79 -10.71 12.09
N MET A 31 0.26 -10.99 11.33
CA MET A 31 1.16 -9.97 10.80
C MET A 31 0.72 -9.60 9.38
N LEU A 32 0.42 -8.33 9.18
CA LEU A 32 -0.09 -7.78 7.93
C LEU A 32 0.89 -6.72 7.42
N LEU A 33 0.90 -6.55 6.10
CA LEU A 33 1.57 -5.45 5.43
C LEU A 33 0.54 -4.40 5.01
N ARG A 34 0.83 -3.15 5.34
CA ARG A 34 0.06 -1.99 4.91
C ARG A 34 0.85 -1.22 3.88
N VAL A 35 0.27 -1.05 2.70
CA VAL A 35 0.88 -0.28 1.61
C VAL A 35 -0.05 0.85 1.20
N TRP A 36 0.50 2.05 1.01
CA TRP A 36 -0.30 3.17 0.52
C TRP A 36 -0.48 3.06 -1.00
N CYS A 37 -1.72 3.14 -1.45
CA CYS A 37 -2.02 3.31 -2.87
C CYS A 37 -2.42 4.74 -3.16
N LYS A 38 -1.57 5.48 -3.88
CA LYS A 38 -1.87 6.87 -4.28
C LYS A 38 -3.09 6.95 -5.21
N TRP A 39 -3.35 5.96 -6.05
CA TRP A 39 -4.41 6.03 -7.05
C TRP A 39 -5.82 5.98 -6.46
N CYS A 40 -6.04 5.11 -5.46
CA CYS A 40 -7.30 5.05 -4.72
C CYS A 40 -7.27 5.83 -3.39
N CYS A 41 -6.12 6.43 -3.04
CA CYS A 41 -5.89 7.20 -1.81
C CYS A 41 -6.28 6.41 -0.55
N ARG A 42 -5.81 5.18 -0.43
CA ARG A 42 -6.13 4.27 0.67
C ARG A 42 -4.95 3.36 1.01
N TRP A 43 -4.88 2.95 2.27
CA TRP A 43 -4.06 1.82 2.70
C TRP A 43 -4.68 0.49 2.23
N HIS A 44 -3.89 -0.32 1.52
CA HIS A 44 -4.21 -1.71 1.18
C HIS A 44 -3.62 -2.66 2.23
N GLU A 45 -4.17 -3.86 2.31
CA GLU A 45 -3.76 -4.92 3.24
C GLU A 45 -3.22 -6.10 2.45
N HIS A 46 -2.10 -6.67 2.91
CA HIS A 46 -1.55 -7.93 2.43
C HIS A 46 -1.11 -8.79 3.60
N GLY A 47 -1.06 -10.11 3.44
CA GLY A 47 -0.41 -10.99 4.41
C GLY A 47 1.11 -10.83 4.38
N LEU A 48 1.76 -10.94 5.54
CA LEU A 48 3.23 -10.89 5.63
C LEU A 48 3.91 -12.01 4.82
N GLY A 49 3.29 -13.20 4.75
CA GLY A 49 3.77 -14.29 3.90
C GLY A 49 5.16 -14.82 4.25
N GLY A 50 5.62 -14.58 5.49
CA GLY A 50 6.97 -14.96 5.96
C GLY A 50 8.07 -13.93 5.67
N SER A 51 7.77 -12.84 4.95
CA SER A 51 8.76 -11.79 4.65
C SER A 51 9.18 -11.02 5.92
N GLY A 52 10.48 -10.78 6.05
CA GLY A 52 11.08 -9.94 7.08
C GLY A 52 11.35 -8.51 6.60
N VAL A 53 11.88 -7.68 7.49
CA VAL A 53 12.35 -6.32 7.14
C VAL A 53 13.45 -6.40 6.09
N GLY A 54 13.37 -5.52 5.08
CA GLY A 54 14.31 -5.49 3.95
C GLY A 54 13.96 -6.44 2.82
N ASP A 55 13.02 -7.36 3.03
CA ASP A 55 12.57 -8.25 1.97
C ASP A 55 11.70 -7.53 0.95
N TYR A 56 11.77 -8.02 -0.28
CA TYR A 56 10.88 -7.65 -1.35
C TYR A 56 9.84 -8.73 -1.57
N THR A 57 8.59 -8.33 -1.75
CA THR A 57 7.53 -9.27 -2.08
C THR A 57 6.65 -8.75 -3.22
N ASP A 58 6.37 -9.61 -4.19
CA ASP A 58 5.40 -9.33 -5.26
C ASP A 58 3.97 -9.55 -4.76
N ARG A 59 3.07 -8.60 -5.06
CA ARG A 59 1.66 -8.68 -4.72
C ARG A 59 0.81 -8.08 -5.84
N SER A 60 -0.23 -8.81 -6.22
CA SER A 60 -1.25 -8.29 -7.14
C SER A 60 -2.00 -7.11 -6.52
N ALA A 61 -2.18 -6.05 -7.30
CA ALA A 61 -2.85 -4.86 -6.84
C ALA A 61 -4.37 -5.00 -6.98
N HIS A 62 -5.10 -4.98 -5.86
CA HIS A 62 -6.57 -4.88 -5.87
C HIS A 62 -7.06 -3.42 -5.87
N CYS A 63 -6.33 -2.52 -6.55
CA CYS A 63 -6.74 -1.13 -6.66
C CYS A 63 -8.00 -1.01 -7.49
N THR A 64 -8.98 -0.24 -7.01
CA THR A 64 -10.25 -0.03 -7.72
C THR A 64 -10.28 1.24 -8.55
N ALA A 65 -9.16 1.97 -8.67
CA ALA A 65 -9.07 3.15 -9.51
C ALA A 65 -8.80 2.69 -10.96
N PRO A 66 -9.66 3.02 -11.93
CA PRO A 66 -9.54 2.52 -13.30
C PRO A 66 -8.29 3.04 -14.03
N ASP A 67 -7.76 4.18 -13.57
CA ASP A 67 -6.54 4.81 -14.08
C ASP A 67 -5.27 4.39 -13.32
N SER A 68 -5.38 3.43 -12.39
CA SER A 68 -4.22 2.89 -11.67
C SER A 68 -3.43 1.95 -12.58
N PRO A 69 -2.13 2.18 -12.85
CA PRO A 69 -1.30 1.26 -13.62
C PRO A 69 -1.09 -0.08 -12.89
N TYR A 70 -1.29 -0.10 -11.56
CA TYR A 70 -1.01 -1.27 -10.74
C TYR A 70 -1.85 -2.50 -11.10
N THR A 71 -3.03 -2.33 -11.69
CA THR A 71 -3.86 -3.46 -12.13
C THR A 71 -3.24 -4.19 -13.34
N ALA A 72 -2.46 -3.48 -14.16
CA ALA A 72 -1.75 -4.05 -15.31
C ALA A 72 -0.35 -4.53 -14.94
N THR A 73 0.41 -3.73 -14.16
CA THR A 73 1.84 -3.99 -13.91
C THR A 73 2.14 -4.59 -12.54
N GLY A 74 1.18 -4.56 -11.61
CA GLY A 74 1.44 -4.84 -10.20
C GLY A 74 2.33 -3.78 -9.54
N TYR A 75 2.88 -4.15 -8.39
CA TYR A 75 3.95 -3.43 -7.68
C TYR A 75 4.72 -4.41 -6.79
N HIS A 76 5.99 -4.10 -6.52
CA HIS A 76 6.75 -4.77 -5.46
C HIS A 76 6.58 -4.03 -4.15
N LEU A 77 6.59 -4.77 -3.05
CA LEU A 77 6.60 -4.22 -1.70
C LEU A 77 7.98 -4.39 -1.10
N LEU A 78 8.54 -3.31 -0.56
CA LEU A 78 9.70 -3.36 0.33
C LEU A 78 9.18 -3.32 1.77
N VAL A 79 9.42 -4.37 2.54
CA VAL A 79 9.02 -4.42 3.95
C VAL A 79 9.92 -3.52 4.76
N THR A 80 9.34 -2.50 5.39
CA THR A 80 10.06 -1.51 6.18
C THR A 80 10.13 -1.93 7.65
N ASP A 81 11.11 -1.39 8.38
CA ASP A 81 11.19 -1.55 9.84
C ASP A 81 10.18 -0.66 10.59
N THR A 82 9.64 0.35 9.91
CA THR A 82 8.68 1.29 10.46
C THR A 82 7.32 0.61 10.67
N PRO A 83 6.79 0.58 11.91
CA PRO A 83 5.49 -0.03 12.16
C PRO A 83 4.36 0.82 11.59
N PHE A 84 3.29 0.17 11.12
CA PHE A 84 2.14 0.86 10.53
C PHE A 84 1.48 1.87 11.48
N SER A 85 1.48 1.58 12.79
CA SER A 85 0.94 2.48 13.81
C SER A 85 1.58 3.87 13.80
N ALA A 86 2.87 3.96 13.45
CA ALA A 86 3.60 5.21 13.38
C ALA A 86 3.22 6.05 12.14
N ILE A 87 2.81 5.41 11.05
CA ILE A 87 2.60 6.07 9.76
C ILE A 87 1.13 6.19 9.34
N ARG A 88 0.21 5.48 10.00
CA ARG A 88 -1.20 5.39 9.59
C ARG A 88 -1.88 6.76 9.42
N THR A 89 -1.46 7.76 10.20
CA THR A 89 -2.00 9.13 10.19
C THR A 89 -1.24 10.09 9.27
N ALA A 90 -0.09 9.69 8.71
CA ALA A 90 0.69 10.51 7.79
C ALA A 90 -0.03 10.75 6.46
N MET A 91 -0.96 9.84 6.09
CA MET A 91 -1.70 9.91 4.85
C MET A 91 -3.18 10.14 5.08
N LYS A 92 -3.73 11.18 4.46
CA LYS A 92 -5.17 11.41 4.42
C LYS A 92 -5.82 10.48 3.40
N GLN A 93 -6.76 9.65 3.86
CA GLN A 93 -7.51 8.73 3.03
C GLN A 93 -8.67 9.41 2.29
N ALA A 94 -9.01 8.89 1.11
CA ALA A 94 -10.24 9.24 0.44
C ALA A 94 -11.47 8.82 1.28
N THR A 95 -12.42 9.73 1.40
CA THR A 95 -13.74 9.47 1.99
C THR A 95 -14.54 8.44 1.17
N ILE A 96 -15.64 7.91 1.70
CA ILE A 96 -16.55 7.01 0.96
C ILE A 96 -16.99 7.63 -0.38
N ARG A 97 -17.41 8.90 -0.37
CA ARG A 97 -17.85 9.61 -1.59
C ARG A 97 -16.72 9.75 -2.61
N GLN A 98 -15.51 10.13 -2.16
CA GLN A 98 -14.35 10.23 -3.04
C GLN A 98 -13.96 8.86 -3.61
N ARG A 99 -14.00 7.79 -2.81
CA ARG A 99 -13.74 6.42 -3.30
C ARG A 99 -14.73 5.98 -4.38
N SER A 100 -16.01 6.29 -4.20
CA SER A 100 -17.04 6.04 -5.22
C SER A 100 -16.75 6.82 -6.52
N ALA A 101 -16.41 8.10 -6.41
CA ALA A 101 -16.04 8.92 -7.56
C ALA A 101 -14.79 8.38 -8.29
N ILE A 102 -13.74 8.02 -7.55
CA ILE A 102 -12.51 7.42 -8.10
C ILE A 102 -12.83 6.14 -8.86
N ARG A 103 -13.64 5.24 -8.29
CA ARG A 103 -14.02 3.98 -8.94
C ARG A 103 -14.77 4.22 -10.25
N ALA A 104 -15.56 5.28 -10.32
CA ALA A 104 -16.25 5.72 -11.53
C ALA A 104 -15.35 6.54 -12.50
N GLY A 105 -14.04 6.59 -12.28
CA GLY A 105 -13.10 7.34 -13.12
C GLY A 105 -13.15 8.87 -12.96
N ARG A 106 -13.88 9.38 -11.96
CA ARG A 106 -14.02 10.83 -11.74
C ARG A 106 -12.96 11.34 -10.77
N ILE A 107 -11.98 12.07 -11.30
CA ILE A 107 -10.88 12.66 -10.54
C ILE A 107 -11.10 14.16 -10.37
N SER A 108 -11.51 14.58 -9.17
CA SER A 108 -11.62 16.00 -8.82
C SER A 108 -10.30 16.58 -8.33
N THR A 109 -10.18 17.90 -8.28
CA THR A 109 -9.02 18.59 -7.69
C THR A 109 -8.74 18.12 -6.26
N ALA A 110 -9.78 17.84 -5.47
CA ALA A 110 -9.62 17.32 -4.11
C ALA A 110 -9.00 15.91 -4.11
N VAL A 111 -9.42 15.04 -5.04
CA VAL A 111 -8.80 13.71 -5.21
C VAL A 111 -7.35 13.86 -5.67
N GLN A 112 -7.07 14.73 -6.64
CA GLN A 112 -5.71 14.96 -7.12
C GLN A 112 -4.78 15.44 -5.99
N ARG A 113 -5.25 16.31 -5.10
CA ARG A 113 -4.50 16.72 -3.90
C ARG A 113 -4.20 15.54 -2.97
N LEU A 114 -5.12 14.60 -2.79
CA LEU A 114 -4.86 13.38 -2.02
C LEU A 114 -3.81 12.49 -2.70
N ARG A 115 -3.81 12.39 -4.03
CA ARG A 115 -2.80 11.61 -4.77
C ARG A 115 -1.40 12.21 -4.68
N ASN A 116 -1.32 13.53 -4.61
CA ASN A 116 -0.07 14.29 -4.58
C ASN A 116 0.52 14.46 -3.17
N GLN A 117 -0.08 13.83 -2.15
CA GLN A 117 0.50 13.83 -0.80
C GLN A 117 1.92 13.24 -0.84
N PRO A 118 2.89 13.86 -0.14
CA PRO A 118 4.22 13.28 0.04
C PRO A 118 4.08 11.86 0.58
N GLN A 119 4.66 10.91 -0.13
CA GLN A 119 4.58 9.52 0.28
C GLN A 119 5.43 9.31 1.52
N PRO A 120 4.94 8.55 2.50
CA PRO A 120 5.72 8.26 3.68
C PRO A 120 6.95 7.46 3.25
N ARG A 121 8.09 7.84 3.80
CA ARG A 121 9.32 7.06 3.64
C ARG A 121 9.34 5.99 4.73
N GLY A 122 10.07 4.92 4.47
CA GLY A 122 10.43 3.90 5.44
C GLY A 122 11.91 3.65 5.35
#